data_AF-A0A7Y6CCW9-F1
#
_entry.id   AF-A0A7Y6CCW9-F1
#
_cell.length_a   1.000
_cell.length_b   1.000
_cell.length_c   1.000
_cell.angle_alpha   90.00
_cell.angle_beta   90.00
_cell.angle_gamma   90.00
#
_symmetry.space_group_name_H-M   'P 1'
#
loop_
_entity.id
_entity.type
_entity.pdbx_description
1 polymer ?
#
loop_
_entity_poly.entity_id
_entity_poly.type
_entity_poly.pdbx_seq_one_letter_code
_entity_poly.pdbx_strand_id
1 'polypeptide(L)'
;MGRLSFTEYFHLLLTGREASDDERFFLDLLLVAIAEHGMMPSNVAARMTLAADPESLHGAVAAGILGCGPVILGTSESCARMLEDAQRRVAAGVEPAAAA
;
A
#
# COMPACT_ATOMS: atom_id res chain seq x y z
N MET A 1 -12.76 -5.05 -23.56
CA MET A 1 -11.68 -4.19 -23.03
C MET A 1 -12.17 -2.75 -23.03
N GLY A 2 -11.78 -1.94 -22.04
CA GLY A 2 -12.10 -0.50 -22.00
C GLY A 2 -13.33 -0.09 -21.19
N ARG A 3 -14.05 -1.02 -20.55
CA ARG A 3 -15.15 -0.69 -19.62
C ARG A 3 -14.64 -0.33 -18.22
N LEU A 4 -13.64 -1.07 -17.75
CA LEU A 4 -12.98 -0.84 -16.46
C LEU A 4 -11.58 -0.27 -16.70
N SER A 5 -11.19 0.69 -15.86
CA SER A 5 -9.81 1.14 -15.70
C SER A 5 -8.95 0.06 -15.02
N PHE A 6 -7.63 0.26 -15.02
CA PHE A 6 -6.69 -0.63 -14.34
C PHE A 6 -7.04 -0.77 -12.85
N THR A 7 -7.30 0.34 -12.16
CA THR A 7 -7.62 0.37 -10.74
C THR A 7 -8.93 -0.35 -10.41
N GLU A 8 -9.98 -0.13 -11.20
CA GLU A 8 -11.26 -0.82 -11.02
C GLU A 8 -11.12 -2.32 -11.26
N TYR A 9 -10.32 -2.72 -12.24
CA TYR A 9 -10.06 -4.14 -12.49
C TYR A 9 -9.22 -4.78 -11.39
N PHE A 10 -8.21 -4.07 -10.85
CA PHE A 10 -7.46 -4.50 -9.68
C PHE A 10 -8.37 -4.71 -8.46
N HIS A 11 -9.27 -3.76 -8.19
CA HIS A 11 -10.26 -3.89 -7.11
C HIS A 11 -11.17 -5.11 -7.32
N LEU A 12 -11.65 -5.33 -8.54
CA LEU A 12 -12.46 -6.49 -8.89
C LEU A 12 -11.72 -7.81 -8.66
N LEU A 13 -10.45 -7.90 -9.07
CA LEU A 13 -9.64 -9.11 -8.85
C LEU A 13 -9.38 -9.38 -7.36
N LEU A 14 -9.22 -8.33 -6.56
CA LEU A 14 -8.94 -8.45 -5.13
C LEU A 14 -10.18 -8.80 -4.30
N THR A 15 -11.34 -8.21 -4.64
CA THR A 15 -12.55 -8.26 -3.81
C THR A 15 -13.68 -9.11 -4.39
N GLY A 16 -13.61 -9.47 -5.67
CA GLY A 16 -14.66 -10.19 -6.39
C GLY A 16 -15.85 -9.32 -6.83
N ARG A 17 -15.81 -8.00 -6.59
CA ARG A 17 -16.86 -7.05 -7.00
C ARG A 17 -16.30 -5.77 -7.63
N GLU A 18 -17.10 -5.14 -8.47
CA GLU A 18 -16.77 -3.81 -8.99
C GLU A 18 -16.72 -2.79 -7.85
N ALA A 19 -15.79 -1.84 -7.98
CA ALA A 19 -15.61 -0.76 -7.02
C ALA A 19 -16.79 0.22 -7.07
N SER A 20 -17.14 0.80 -5.93
CA SER A 20 -17.91 2.05 -5.91
C SER A 20 -17.04 3.22 -6.38
N ASP A 21 -17.66 4.37 -6.65
CA ASP A 21 -16.94 5.59 -7.03
C ASP A 21 -15.94 6.03 -5.95
N ASP A 22 -16.32 5.92 -4.68
CA ASP A 22 -15.44 6.25 -3.54
C ASP A 22 -14.27 5.26 -3.43
N GLU A 23 -14.52 3.95 -3.57
CA GLU A 23 -13.47 2.94 -3.52
C GLU A 23 -12.47 3.10 -4.65
N ARG A 24 -12.95 3.39 -5.85
CA ARG A 24 -12.09 3.72 -6.99
C ARG A 24 -11.25 4.96 -6.68
N PHE A 25 -11.88 6.05 -6.24
CA PHE A 25 -11.20 7.30 -5.95
C PHE A 25 -10.10 7.13 -4.89
N PHE A 26 -10.40 6.49 -3.76
CA PHE A 26 -9.43 6.29 -2.69
C PHE A 26 -8.34 5.28 -3.07
N LEU A 27 -8.67 4.24 -3.85
CA LEU A 27 -7.65 3.32 -4.34
C LEU A 27 -6.69 4.01 -5.32
N ASP A 28 -7.19 4.83 -6.25
CA ASP A 28 -6.36 5.65 -7.13
C ASP A 28 -5.45 6.59 -6.31
N LEU A 29 -6.01 7.28 -5.32
CA LEU A 29 -5.26 8.17 -4.43
C LEU A 29 -4.16 7.42 -3.68
N LEU A 30 -4.46 6.25 -3.13
CA LEU A 30 -3.49 5.41 -2.43
C LEU A 30 -2.36 4.96 -3.35
N LEU A 31 -2.69 4.46 -4.55
CA LEU A 31 -1.70 4.00 -5.53
C LEU A 31 -0.76 5.13 -5.96
N VAL A 32 -1.28 6.35 -6.15
CA VAL A 32 -0.45 7.52 -6.46
C VAL A 32 0.43 7.92 -5.27
N ALA A 33 -0.12 7.93 -4.05
CA ALA A 33 0.59 8.35 -2.85
C ALA A 33 1.79 7.44 -2.51
N ILE A 34 1.70 6.14 -2.82
CA ILE A 34 2.77 5.16 -2.52
C ILE A 34 3.72 4.89 -3.67
N ALA A 35 3.46 5.46 -4.86
CA ALA A 35 4.20 5.11 -6.08
C ALA A 35 5.71 5.41 -5.99
N GLU A 36 6.10 6.45 -5.24
CA GLU A 36 7.49 6.85 -5.06
C GLU A 36 7.71 7.53 -3.71
N HIS A 37 8.83 7.23 -3.05
CA HIS A 37 9.20 7.79 -1.75
C HIS A 37 10.72 8.04 -1.60
N GLY A 38 11.42 8.28 -2.70
CA GLY A 38 12.84 8.60 -2.74
C GLY A 38 13.75 7.42 -2.38
N MET A 39 14.75 7.68 -1.55
CA MET A 39 15.82 6.72 -1.20
C MET A 39 15.42 5.77 -0.06
N MET A 40 14.25 5.12 -0.20
CA MET A 40 13.85 4.04 0.70
C MET A 40 14.79 2.84 0.57
N PRO A 41 15.08 2.06 1.63
CA PRO A 41 15.98 0.92 1.55
C PRO A 41 15.65 -0.08 0.44
N SER A 42 14.36 -0.36 0.21
CA SER A 42 13.87 -1.20 -0.89
C SER A 42 14.21 -0.60 -2.27
N ASN A 43 14.01 0.71 -2.45
CA ASN A 43 14.37 1.42 -3.68
C ASN A 43 15.89 1.40 -3.92
N VAL A 44 16.70 1.56 -2.86
CA VAL A 44 18.16 1.48 -2.95
C VAL A 44 18.59 0.08 -3.37
N ALA A 45 18.01 -0.98 -2.78
CA ALA A 45 18.30 -2.36 -3.16
C ALA A 45 18.00 -2.61 -4.65
N ALA A 46 16.82 -2.23 -5.13
CA ALA A 46 16.45 -2.33 -6.53
C ALA A 46 17.44 -1.60 -7.46
N ARG A 47 17.85 -0.39 -7.08
CA ARG A 47 18.80 0.43 -7.86
C ARG A 47 20.19 -0.18 -7.89
N MET A 48 20.66 -0.76 -6.78
CA MET A 48 21.96 -1.45 -6.75
C MET A 48 21.94 -2.70 -7.63
N THR A 49 20.85 -3.48 -7.61
CA THR A 49 20.69 -4.63 -8.50
C THR A 49 20.68 -4.22 -9.96
N LEU A 50 19.94 -3.16 -10.33
CA LEU A 50 19.92 -2.66 -11.72
C LEU A 50 21.27 -2.07 -12.15
N ALA A 51 22.00 -1.43 -11.24
CA ALA A 51 23.33 -0.90 -11.52
C ALA A 51 24.37 -2.02 -11.76
N ALA A 52 24.18 -3.19 -11.14
CA ALA A 52 25.03 -4.36 -11.35
C ALA A 52 24.77 -5.04 -12.71
N ASP A 53 23.51 -5.09 -13.16
CA ASP A 53 23.11 -5.61 -14.46
C ASP A 53 21.88 -4.85 -15.02
N PRO A 54 22.08 -3.91 -15.97
CA PRO A 54 21.00 -3.11 -16.55
C PRO A 54 19.93 -3.91 -17.32
N GLU A 55 20.26 -5.12 -17.80
CA GLU A 55 19.30 -5.98 -18.50
C GLU A 55 18.37 -6.72 -17.51
N SER A 56 18.72 -6.74 -16.23
CA SER A 56 17.97 -7.43 -15.18
C SER A 56 16.91 -6.55 -14.52
N LEU A 57 16.03 -5.93 -15.32
CA LEU A 57 14.94 -5.09 -14.80
C LEU A 57 14.03 -5.86 -13.84
N HIS A 58 13.67 -7.10 -14.19
CA HIS A 58 12.86 -7.95 -13.32
C HIS A 58 13.59 -8.32 -12.02
N GLY A 59 14.90 -8.55 -12.09
CA GLY A 59 15.73 -8.81 -10.91
C GLY A 59 15.77 -7.62 -9.98
N ALA A 60 15.91 -6.41 -10.52
CA ALA A 60 15.86 -5.17 -9.77
C ALA A 60 14.50 -4.93 -9.09
N VAL A 61 13.40 -5.15 -9.82
CA VAL A 61 12.04 -5.05 -9.26
C VAL A 61 11.84 -6.09 -8.14
N ALA A 62 12.27 -7.33 -8.36
CA ALA A 62 12.19 -8.38 -7.34
C ALA A 62 13.00 -8.02 -6.09
N ALA A 63 14.22 -7.50 -6.23
CA ALA A 63 15.05 -7.07 -5.11
C ALA A 63 14.37 -5.97 -4.28
N GLY A 64 13.72 -5.00 -4.93
CA GLY A 64 12.95 -3.97 -4.24
C GLY A 64 11.75 -4.54 -3.47
N ILE A 65 10.95 -5.40 -4.11
CA ILE A 65 9.77 -6.03 -3.49
C ILE A 65 10.16 -6.90 -2.30
N LEU A 66 11.25 -7.67 -2.40
CA LEU A 66 11.75 -8.51 -1.32
C LEU A 66 12.28 -7.73 -0.11
N GLY A 67 12.53 -6.42 -0.27
CA GLY A 67 12.86 -5.51 0.83
C GLY A 67 11.65 -5.01 1.63
N CYS A 68 10.42 -5.29 1.18
CA CYS A 68 9.20 -4.90 1.87
C CYS A 68 8.87 -5.86 3.03
N GLY A 69 8.21 -5.35 4.07
CA GLY A 69 7.87 -6.13 5.27
C GLY A 69 7.16 -5.30 6.35
N PRO A 70 7.17 -5.75 7.62
CA PRO A 70 6.42 -5.07 8.69
C PRO A 70 6.82 -3.60 8.91
N VAL A 71 8.10 -3.28 8.71
CA VAL A 71 8.62 -1.90 8.84
C VAL A 71 8.45 -1.11 7.53
N ILE A 72 8.57 -1.77 6.38
CA ILE A 72 8.52 -1.15 5.05
C ILE A 72 7.22 -1.59 4.36
N LEU A 73 6.25 -0.68 4.24
CA LEU A 73 4.86 -0.89 3.80
C LEU A 73 3.91 -1.44 4.88
N GLY A 74 4.39 -2.21 5.87
CA GLY A 74 3.53 -2.77 6.93
C GLY A 74 3.00 -1.77 7.95
N THR A 75 3.58 -0.57 8.06
CA THR A 75 3.18 0.44 9.05
C THR A 75 1.76 0.96 8.83
N SER A 76 1.29 1.00 7.58
CA SER A 76 -0.10 1.36 7.26
C SER A 76 -1.10 0.37 7.88
N GLU A 77 -0.79 -0.93 7.84
CA GLU A 77 -1.62 -1.95 8.50
C GLU A 77 -1.58 -1.81 10.03
N SER A 78 -0.40 -1.59 10.61
CA SER A 78 -0.28 -1.35 12.05
C SER A 78 -1.07 -0.13 12.51
N CYS A 79 -1.03 0.95 11.73
CA CYS A 79 -1.81 2.16 11.98
C CYS A 79 -3.32 1.88 11.89
N ALA A 80 -3.77 1.17 10.85
CA ALA A 80 -5.19 0.80 10.72
C ALA A 80 -5.68 -0.01 11.92
N ARG A 81 -4.93 -1.04 12.35
CA ARG A 81 -5.26 -1.85 13.53
C ARG A 81 -5.34 -1.02 14.81
N MET A 82 -4.43 -0.05 14.97
CA MET A 82 -4.42 0.87 16.11
C MET A 82 -5.66 1.77 16.11
N LEU A 83 -6.02 2.35 14.96
CA LEU A 83 -7.20 3.20 14.81
C LEU A 83 -8.51 2.43 15.03
N GLU A 84 -8.59 1.19 14.53
CA GLU A 84 -9.73 0.30 14.78
C GLU A 84 -9.89 -0.02 16.26
N ASP A 85 -8.78 -0.25 16.98
CA ASP A 85 -8.83 -0.48 18.42
C ASP A 85 -9.29 0.75 19.20
N ALA A 86 -8.72 1.93 18.88
CA ALA A 86 -9.15 3.19 19.46
C ALA A 86 -10.65 3.42 19.22
N GLN A 87 -11.15 3.16 18.01
CA GLN A 87 -12.55 3.33 17.69
C GLN A 87 -13.46 2.37 18.47
N ARG A 88 -13.04 1.12 18.68
CA ARG A 88 -13.79 0.17 19.54
C ARG A 88 -13.88 0.68 20.98
N ARG A 89 -12.78 1.21 21.52
CA ARG A 89 -12.73 1.76 22.88
C ARG A 89 -13.67 2.96 23.03
N VAL A 90 -13.66 3.88 22.06
CA VAL A 90 -14.59 5.02 22.04
C VAL A 90 -16.04 4.56 21.98
N ALA A 91 -16.36 3.59 21.12
CA ALA A 91 -17.71 3.02 21.05
C ALA A 91 -18.17 2.34 22.35
N ALA A 92 -17.23 1.87 23.17
CA ALA A 92 -17.48 1.31 24.50
C ALA A 92 -17.59 2.38 25.61
N GLY A 93 -17.52 3.68 25.28
CA GLY A 93 -17.68 4.79 26.21
C GLY A 93 -16.37 5.35 26.80
N VAL A 94 -15.21 4.97 26.27
CA VAL A 94 -13.94 5.62 26.63
C VAL A 94 -13.87 7.00 25.97
N GLU A 95 -13.51 8.02 26.73
CA GLU A 95 -13.29 9.37 26.18
C GLU A 95 -12.25 9.35 25.04
N PRO A 96 -12.49 10.01 23.90
CA PRO A 96 -11.59 9.95 22.73
C PRO A 96 -10.13 10.29 23.02
N ALA A 97 -9.88 11.26 23.91
CA ALA A 97 -8.52 11.65 24.31
C ALA A 97 -7.77 10.56 25.09
N ALA A 98 -8.50 9.61 25.70
CA ALA A 98 -7.94 8.49 26.44
C ALA A 98 -7.91 7.18 25.60
N ALA A 99 -8.47 7.21 24.38
CA ALA A 99 -8.57 6.05 23.50
C ALA A 99 -7.40 5.91 22.50
N ALA A 100 -6.60 6.97 22.34
CA ALA A 100 -5.28 6.91 21.69
C ALA A 100 -4.25 6.16 22.56
#